data_AF-A0A0T5P9L5-F1
#
_entry.id   AF-A0A0T5P9L5-F1
#
_cell.length_a   1.000
_cell.length_b   1.000
_cell.length_c   1.000
_cell.angle_alpha   90.00
_cell.angle_beta   90.00
_cell.angle_gamma   90.00
#
_symmetry.space_group_name_H-M   'P 1'
#
loop_
_entity.id
_entity.type
_entity.pdbx_description
1 polymer ?
#
loop_
_entity_poly.entity_id
_entity_poly.type
_entity_poly.pdbx_seq_one_letter_code
_entity_poly.pdbx_strand_id
1 'polypeptide(L)'
;MTRCLDLADDDARLACYDEEAGYAPAAGTPSDTDQADAGTDTGDWTIDVEKSVMDDSTNVFLFLDADQQTNCPYKEAPHTIAIACRENETNLWFRFGGCFMSDIQGKGRVTYRLDSDQARTKSFRESNNNMALGLWSGGQAIPFIKEMFGHERMIVRAQPFSESQVTGHYDIAGIETAIKPLREACNW
;
A
#
# COMPACT_ATOMS: atom_id res chain seq x y z
N MET A 1 -21.00 -30.93 31.19
CA MET A 1 -19.72 -30.42 30.62
C MET A 1 -19.49 -31.04 29.24
N THR A 2 -20.45 -30.87 28.31
CA THR A 2 -20.33 -31.38 26.93
C THR A 2 -21.11 -30.53 25.91
N ARG A 3 -21.93 -29.58 26.36
CA ARG A 3 -22.88 -28.84 25.51
C ARG A 3 -22.22 -28.10 24.35
N CYS A 4 -21.02 -27.54 24.56
CA CYS A 4 -20.32 -26.80 23.51
C CYS A 4 -19.68 -27.73 22.45
N LEU A 5 -19.42 -29.00 22.77
CA LEU A 5 -18.81 -29.96 21.83
C LEU A 5 -19.77 -30.43 20.74
N ASP A 6 -21.08 -30.30 20.97
CA ASP A 6 -22.12 -30.69 20.00
C ASP A 6 -22.36 -29.61 18.93
N LEU A 7 -21.71 -28.44 19.05
CA LEU A 7 -21.79 -27.35 18.08
C LEU A 7 -20.77 -27.59 16.96
N ALA A 8 -21.28 -27.73 15.73
CA ALA A 8 -20.48 -27.91 14.52
C ALA A 8 -19.92 -26.59 13.97
N ASP A 9 -20.58 -25.47 14.29
CA ASP A 9 -20.14 -24.13 13.93
C ASP A 9 -19.09 -23.64 14.92
N ASP A 10 -17.93 -23.22 14.39
CA ASP A 10 -16.75 -22.92 15.20
C ASP A 10 -16.95 -21.67 16.06
N ASP A 11 -17.64 -20.65 15.55
CA ASP A 11 -17.90 -19.40 16.26
C ASP A 11 -18.96 -19.60 17.35
N ALA A 12 -20.02 -20.34 17.06
CA ALA A 12 -21.02 -20.71 18.06
C ALA A 12 -20.41 -21.57 19.17
N ARG A 13 -19.48 -22.46 18.82
CA ARG A 13 -18.75 -23.28 19.80
C ARG A 13 -17.82 -22.43 20.68
N LEU A 14 -17.08 -21.49 20.09
CA LEU A 14 -16.22 -20.58 20.82
C LEU A 14 -17.02 -19.70 21.80
N ALA A 15 -18.11 -19.09 21.33
CA ALA A 15 -19.00 -18.28 22.17
C ALA A 15 -19.59 -19.07 23.36
N CYS A 16 -19.91 -20.35 23.16
CA CYS A 16 -20.39 -21.24 24.22
C CYS A 16 -19.31 -21.48 25.30
N TYR A 17 -18.05 -21.64 24.91
CA TYR A 17 -16.95 -21.78 25.86
C TYR A 17 -16.67 -20.49 26.64
N ASP A 18 -16.75 -19.35 25.96
CA ASP A 18 -16.59 -18.04 26.60
C ASP A 18 -17.66 -17.81 27.67
N GLU A 19 -18.92 -18.18 27.38
CA GLU A 19 -20.02 -18.14 28.36
C GLU A 19 -19.75 -19.06 29.57
N GLU A 20 -19.36 -20.32 29.35
CA GLU A 20 -19.05 -21.26 30.44
C GLU A 20 -17.85 -20.80 31.30
N ALA A 21 -16.87 -20.13 30.67
CA ALA A 21 -15.69 -19.58 31.34
C ALA A 21 -15.97 -18.25 32.07
N GLY A 22 -17.17 -17.67 31.91
CA GLY A 22 -17.51 -16.35 32.43
C GLY A 22 -16.72 -15.22 31.75
N TYR A 23 -16.22 -15.47 30.54
CA TYR A 23 -15.54 -14.48 29.72
C TYR A 23 -16.59 -13.60 29.03
N ALA A 24 -16.65 -12.33 29.43
CA ALA A 24 -17.40 -11.31 28.71
C ALA A 24 -16.43 -10.59 27.76
N PRO A 25 -16.53 -10.78 26.43
CA PRO A 25 -15.75 -9.97 25.52
C PRO A 25 -16.11 -8.50 25.72
N ALA A 26 -15.09 -7.62 25.71
CA ALA A 26 -15.33 -6.19 25.74
C ALA A 26 -16.24 -5.82 24.56
N ALA A 27 -17.33 -5.11 24.83
CA ALA A 27 -18.23 -4.63 23.80
C ALA A 27 -17.42 -3.82 22.77
N GLY A 28 -17.29 -4.36 21.56
CA GLY A 28 -16.64 -3.67 20.44
C GLY A 28 -15.37 -4.30 19.88
N THR A 29 -15.22 -5.63 19.87
CA THR A 29 -14.32 -6.27 18.90
C THR A 29 -15.19 -6.77 17.74
N PRO A 30 -15.17 -6.13 16.56
CA PRO A 30 -15.83 -6.68 15.39
C PRO A 30 -15.18 -8.03 15.06
N SER A 31 -15.98 -9.09 15.00
CA SER A 31 -15.57 -10.34 14.38
C SER A 31 -15.31 -10.08 12.89
N ASP A 32 -14.16 -10.54 12.41
CA ASP A 32 -13.60 -10.28 11.09
C ASP A 32 -14.27 -11.13 9.99
N THR A 33 -15.60 -11.22 10.01
CA THR A 33 -16.38 -12.05 9.08
C THR A 33 -17.78 -11.49 8.96
N ASP A 34 -17.90 -10.42 8.17
CA ASP A 34 -19.02 -10.11 7.26
C ASP A 34 -19.08 -8.60 7.00
N GLN A 35 -18.25 -8.11 6.08
CA GLN A 35 -18.54 -6.89 5.33
C GLN A 35 -18.13 -7.07 3.87
N ALA A 36 -18.98 -7.78 3.13
CA ALA A 36 -19.16 -7.48 1.72
C ALA A 36 -19.92 -6.16 1.61
N ASP A 37 -19.20 -5.04 1.79
CA ASP A 37 -19.71 -3.72 1.46
C ASP A 37 -19.42 -3.45 -0.02
N ALA A 38 -20.45 -3.65 -0.85
CA ALA A 38 -20.42 -3.31 -2.27
C ALA A 38 -20.39 -1.77 -2.41
N GLY A 39 -19.21 -1.19 -2.21
CA GLY A 39 -18.93 0.24 -2.25
C GLY A 39 -17.58 0.68 -1.66
N THR A 40 -16.92 -0.20 -0.90
CA THR A 40 -15.80 0.18 0.00
C THR A 40 -14.59 -0.76 -0.12
N ASP A 41 -14.51 -1.57 -1.18
CA ASP A 41 -13.33 -2.41 -1.41
C ASP A 41 -12.11 -1.55 -1.79
N THR A 42 -11.16 -1.48 -0.87
CA THR A 42 -9.87 -0.79 -1.03
C THR A 42 -8.76 -1.74 -1.48
N GLY A 43 -9.04 -3.03 -1.69
CA GLY A 43 -8.02 -4.04 -1.92
C GLY A 43 -7.02 -4.13 -0.77
N ASP A 44 -5.78 -4.50 -1.10
CA ASP A 44 -4.69 -4.67 -0.13
C ASP A 44 -4.04 -3.33 0.31
N TRP A 45 -4.63 -2.20 -0.05
CA TRP A 45 -4.13 -0.88 0.31
C TRP A 45 -4.31 -0.59 1.80
N THR A 46 -3.21 -0.29 2.48
CA THR A 46 -3.24 0.26 3.83
C THR A 46 -3.36 1.77 3.77
N ILE A 47 -4.31 2.34 4.51
CA ILE A 47 -4.59 3.78 4.54
C ILE A 47 -4.33 4.29 5.95
N ASP A 48 -3.49 5.32 6.07
CA ASP A 48 -3.21 6.03 7.32
C ASP A 48 -3.59 7.50 7.17
N VAL A 49 -4.28 8.03 8.16
CA VAL A 49 -4.78 9.41 8.18
C VAL A 49 -4.38 10.05 9.49
N GLU A 50 -3.62 11.13 9.40
CA GLU A 50 -3.13 11.85 10.56
C GLU A 50 -3.30 13.36 10.40
N LYS A 51 -3.29 14.06 11.53
CA LYS A 51 -3.28 15.53 11.55
C LYS A 51 -1.83 16.02 11.60
N SER A 52 -1.45 16.88 10.67
CA SER A 52 -0.15 17.54 10.67
C SER A 52 0.02 18.40 11.91
N VAL A 53 1.12 18.19 12.64
CA VAL A 53 1.50 19.04 13.78
C VAL A 53 2.09 20.39 13.37
N MET A 54 2.42 20.56 12.08
CA MET A 54 3.07 21.77 11.57
C MET A 54 2.07 22.85 11.18
N ASP A 55 0.96 22.45 10.56
CA ASP A 55 0.00 23.38 9.94
C ASP A 55 -1.47 22.95 10.10
N ASP A 56 -1.74 21.95 10.94
CA ASP A 56 -3.08 21.38 11.18
C ASP A 56 -3.76 20.76 9.94
N SER A 57 -3.06 20.63 8.82
CA SER A 57 -3.56 19.96 7.61
C SER A 57 -3.81 18.46 7.86
N THR A 58 -4.70 17.86 7.07
CA THR A 58 -4.88 16.41 7.08
C THR A 58 -3.86 15.77 6.16
N ASN A 59 -2.98 14.94 6.72
CA ASN A 59 -2.07 14.11 5.95
C ASN A 59 -2.73 12.74 5.73
N VAL A 60 -2.56 12.21 4.52
CA VAL A 60 -3.07 10.89 4.17
C VAL A 60 -1.97 10.12 3.49
N PHE A 61 -1.76 8.88 3.92
CA PHE A 61 -0.77 7.97 3.38
C PHE A 61 -1.45 6.68 2.94
N LEU A 62 -1.08 6.21 1.75
CA LEU A 62 -1.46 4.92 1.22
C LEU A 62 -0.20 4.10 1.03
N PHE A 63 -0.25 2.83 1.44
CA PHE A 63 0.83 1.87 1.26
C PHE A 63 0.29 0.60 0.62
N LEU A 64 1.07 0.04 -0.29
CA LEU A 64 0.81 -1.26 -0.90
C LEU A 64 2.14 -2.01 -1.02
N ASP A 65 2.22 -3.16 -0.36
CA ASP A 65 3.36 -4.04 -0.45
C ASP A 65 3.27 -4.95 -1.68
N ALA A 66 4.42 -5.36 -2.20
CA ALA A 66 4.50 -6.27 -3.32
C ALA A 66 4.09 -7.70 -2.93
N ASP A 67 3.29 -8.36 -3.76
CA ASP A 67 2.94 -9.78 -3.59
C ASP A 67 4.10 -10.69 -4.00
N GLN A 68 4.91 -10.25 -4.96
CA GLN A 68 6.14 -10.90 -5.39
C GLN A 68 7.24 -9.89 -5.66
N GLN A 69 8.48 -10.23 -5.28
CA GLN A 69 9.61 -9.34 -5.47
C GLN A 69 10.95 -10.05 -5.61
N THR A 70 11.90 -9.37 -6.24
CA THR A 70 13.32 -9.72 -6.20
C THR A 70 14.06 -8.74 -5.31
N ASN A 71 14.75 -9.21 -4.28
CA ASN A 71 15.42 -8.36 -3.32
C ASN A 71 16.87 -8.05 -3.69
N CYS A 72 17.41 -6.97 -3.11
CA CYS A 72 18.85 -6.79 -3.03
C CYS A 72 19.49 -7.84 -2.11
N PRO A 73 20.74 -8.23 -2.34
CA PRO A 73 21.45 -9.16 -1.46
C PRO A 73 21.40 -8.72 0.01
N TYR A 74 21.05 -9.65 0.90
CA TYR A 74 21.03 -9.47 2.36
C TYR A 74 20.03 -8.42 2.89
N LYS A 75 19.04 -8.01 2.08
CA LYS A 75 17.99 -7.09 2.51
C LYS A 75 16.63 -7.72 2.30
N GLU A 76 15.91 -7.91 3.39
CA GLU A 76 14.61 -8.57 3.41
C GLU A 76 13.58 -7.61 4.01
N ALA A 77 13.04 -6.75 3.16
CA ALA A 77 11.86 -5.95 3.46
C ALA A 77 10.98 -5.94 2.20
N PRO A 78 9.65 -5.79 2.33
CA PRO A 78 8.79 -5.67 1.18
C PRO A 78 9.19 -4.48 0.31
N HIS A 79 9.01 -4.63 -0.99
CA HIS A 79 8.93 -3.51 -1.89
C HIS A 79 7.55 -2.87 -1.69
N THR A 80 7.48 -1.55 -1.63
CA THR A 80 6.26 -0.84 -1.25
C THR A 80 6.02 0.32 -2.22
N ILE A 81 4.80 0.43 -2.73
CA ILE A 81 4.27 1.67 -3.31
C ILE A 81 3.76 2.51 -2.16
N ALA A 82 4.17 3.77 -2.11
CA ALA A 82 3.64 4.73 -1.17
C ALA A 82 3.11 5.95 -1.91
N ILE A 83 1.92 6.39 -1.53
CA ILE A 83 1.27 7.60 -2.03
C ILE A 83 0.91 8.44 -0.83
N ALA A 84 1.21 9.73 -0.85
CA ALA A 84 0.86 10.59 0.26
C ALA A 84 0.36 11.95 -0.19
N CYS A 85 -0.63 12.47 0.53
CA CYS A 85 -0.90 13.90 0.64
C CYS A 85 -0.28 14.38 1.95
N ARG A 86 0.64 15.33 1.86
CA ARG A 86 1.20 16.03 3.03
C ARG A 86 1.17 17.51 2.76
N GLU A 87 0.62 18.30 3.69
CA GLU A 87 0.61 19.76 3.59
C GLU A 87 0.08 20.24 2.21
N ASN A 88 -1.01 19.60 1.73
CA ASN A 88 -1.63 19.82 0.43
C ASN A 88 -0.76 19.50 -0.81
N GLU A 89 0.32 18.73 -0.65
CA GLU A 89 1.16 18.24 -1.75
C GLU A 89 1.07 16.71 -1.91
N THR A 90 0.66 16.26 -3.10
CA THR A 90 0.61 14.82 -3.43
C THR A 90 1.94 14.33 -3.97
N ASN A 91 2.44 13.23 -3.43
CA ASN A 91 3.67 12.57 -3.87
C ASN A 91 3.47 11.05 -3.95
N LEU A 92 4.27 10.40 -4.79
CA LEU A 92 4.29 8.94 -4.95
C LEU A 92 5.74 8.46 -5.00
N TRP A 93 6.07 7.38 -4.32
CA TRP A 93 7.39 6.77 -4.38
C TRP A 93 7.36 5.26 -4.23
N PHE A 94 8.40 4.63 -4.75
CA PHE A 94 8.65 3.20 -4.60
C PHE A 94 9.81 2.98 -3.63
N ARG A 95 9.61 2.12 -2.64
CA ARG A 95 10.67 1.55 -1.81
C ARG A 95 10.97 0.14 -2.32
N PHE A 96 12.24 -0.22 -2.38
CA PHE A 96 12.67 -1.53 -2.89
C PHE A 96 13.36 -2.34 -1.80
N GLY A 97 12.62 -2.69 -0.74
CA GLY A 97 13.09 -3.67 0.25
C GLY A 97 14.43 -3.36 0.91
N GLY A 98 14.77 -2.07 1.08
CA GLY A 98 16.04 -1.63 1.65
C GLY A 98 17.17 -1.37 0.65
N CYS A 99 16.97 -1.62 -0.65
CA CYS A 99 17.95 -1.30 -1.70
C CYS A 99 18.37 0.19 -1.67
N PHE A 100 19.65 0.44 -1.94
CA PHE A 100 20.16 1.81 -2.05
C PHE A 100 19.92 2.33 -3.48
N MET A 101 19.12 3.38 -3.59
CA MET A 101 18.63 3.96 -4.85
C MET A 101 19.34 5.28 -5.17
N SER A 102 19.38 5.62 -6.46
CA SER A 102 19.98 6.86 -6.96
C SER A 102 19.38 7.22 -8.31
N ASP A 103 19.24 8.49 -8.63
CA ASP A 103 18.87 8.98 -9.96
C ASP A 103 20.07 9.24 -10.89
N ILE A 104 21.28 9.22 -10.33
CA ILE A 104 22.53 9.52 -11.02
C ILE A 104 22.76 8.52 -12.16
N GLN A 105 23.27 9.03 -13.28
CA GLN A 105 23.55 8.24 -14.49
C GLN A 105 22.33 7.45 -15.00
N GLY A 106 21.11 7.99 -14.80
CA GLY A 106 19.87 7.40 -15.30
C GLY A 106 19.38 6.19 -14.51
N LYS A 107 19.89 5.97 -13.29
CA LYS A 107 19.42 4.92 -12.38
C LYS A 107 18.07 5.24 -11.73
N GLY A 108 17.60 6.48 -11.89
CA GLY A 108 16.26 6.92 -11.49
C GLY A 108 15.17 6.52 -12.49
N ARG A 109 15.52 5.84 -13.59
CA ARG A 109 14.54 5.35 -14.56
C ARG A 109 13.81 4.12 -13.99
N VAL A 110 12.53 4.28 -13.74
CA VAL A 110 11.63 3.21 -13.33
C VAL A 110 10.88 2.72 -14.56
N THR A 111 10.94 1.42 -14.83
CA THR A 111 10.15 0.77 -15.86
C THR A 111 8.95 0.12 -15.20
N TYR A 112 7.74 0.40 -15.69
CA TYR A 112 6.51 -0.13 -15.14
C TYR A 112 5.60 -0.69 -16.23
N ARG A 113 4.74 -1.62 -15.85
CA ARG A 113 3.71 -2.21 -16.69
C ARG A 113 2.42 -2.31 -15.89
N LEU A 114 1.31 -1.93 -16.49
CA LEU A 114 -0.03 -2.09 -15.93
C LEU A 114 -0.71 -3.22 -16.68
N ASP A 115 -1.20 -4.22 -15.96
CA ASP A 115 -1.79 -5.44 -16.51
C ASP A 115 -1.00 -6.02 -17.71
N SER A 116 -1.65 -6.10 -18.87
CA SER A 116 -1.09 -6.58 -20.12
C SER A 116 -0.55 -5.48 -21.04
N ASP A 117 -0.56 -4.21 -20.63
CA ASP A 117 -0.16 -3.09 -21.47
C ASP A 117 1.33 -3.14 -21.86
N GLN A 118 1.72 -2.32 -22.83
CA GLN A 118 3.14 -2.16 -23.14
C GLN A 118 3.87 -1.51 -21.95
N ALA A 119 5.01 -2.07 -21.56
CA ALA A 119 5.84 -1.50 -20.51
C ALA A 119 6.33 -0.08 -20.90
N ARG A 120 6.29 0.84 -19.93
CA ARG A 120 6.70 2.23 -20.07
C ARG A 120 7.83 2.53 -19.10
N THR A 121 8.64 3.54 -19.41
CA THR A 121 9.71 4.01 -18.52
C THR A 121 9.50 5.49 -18.21
N LYS A 122 9.64 5.85 -16.93
CA LYS A 122 9.56 7.23 -16.45
C LYS A 122 10.72 7.51 -15.50
N SER A 123 11.17 8.77 -15.48
CA SER A 123 12.24 9.21 -14.59
C SER A 123 11.66 9.59 -13.24
N PHE A 124 12.25 9.03 -12.18
CA PHE A 124 12.01 9.31 -10.78
C PHE A 124 13.29 9.84 -10.16
N ARG A 125 13.18 10.48 -8.99
CA ARG A 125 14.31 11.03 -8.23
C ARG A 125 14.49 10.28 -6.93
N GLU A 126 15.71 10.06 -6.47
CA GLU A 126 15.92 9.42 -5.17
C GLU A 126 15.35 10.25 -4.02
N SER A 127 15.01 9.56 -2.94
CA SER A 127 14.75 10.21 -1.66
C SER A 127 16.05 10.71 -1.01
N ASN A 128 15.93 11.65 -0.07
CA ASN A 128 17.08 12.22 0.65
C ASN A 128 17.95 11.18 1.39
N ASN A 129 17.36 10.03 1.75
CA ASN A 129 18.06 8.92 2.40
C ASN A 129 18.41 7.77 1.43
N ASN A 130 18.22 7.95 0.12
CA ASN A 130 18.51 6.95 -0.92
C ASN A 130 17.75 5.63 -0.78
N MET A 131 16.60 5.61 -0.10
CA MET A 131 15.82 4.39 0.12
C MET A 131 14.60 4.26 -0.79
N ALA A 132 14.37 5.24 -1.66
CA ALA A 132 13.22 5.27 -2.57
C ALA A 132 13.54 5.99 -3.88
N LEU A 133 12.71 5.74 -4.89
CA LEU A 133 12.59 6.56 -6.11
C LEU A 133 11.19 7.16 -6.15
N GLY A 134 11.08 8.48 -6.24
CA GLY A 134 9.81 9.19 -6.12
C GLY A 134 9.54 10.24 -7.21
N LEU A 135 8.25 10.50 -7.37
CA LEU A 135 7.67 11.69 -7.97
C LEU A 135 7.24 12.60 -6.82
N TRP A 136 8.08 13.59 -6.53
CA TRP A 136 7.99 14.41 -5.32
C TRP A 136 7.08 15.64 -5.45
N SER A 137 6.33 15.74 -6.55
CA SER A 137 5.36 16.82 -6.75
C SER A 137 4.06 16.33 -7.36
N GLY A 138 2.96 17.01 -7.03
CA GLY A 138 1.61 16.69 -7.49
C GLY A 138 1.51 16.72 -9.01
N GLY A 139 2.18 17.68 -9.66
CA GLY A 139 2.21 17.79 -11.12
C GLY A 139 2.79 16.56 -11.83
N GLN A 140 3.62 15.76 -11.16
CA GLN A 140 4.17 14.52 -11.70
C GLN A 140 3.47 13.27 -11.14
N ALA A 141 3.19 13.26 -9.83
CA ALA A 141 2.59 12.14 -9.13
C ALA A 141 1.13 11.93 -9.53
N ILE A 142 0.31 12.99 -9.54
CA ILE A 142 -1.13 12.89 -9.81
C ILE A 142 -1.41 12.26 -11.19
N PRO A 143 -0.77 12.68 -12.30
CA PRO A 143 -0.99 12.01 -13.58
C PRO A 143 -0.57 10.54 -13.56
N PHE A 144 0.54 10.22 -12.88
CA PHE A 144 1.01 8.84 -12.79
C PHE A 144 0.06 7.94 -11.97
N ILE A 145 -0.48 8.46 -10.87
CA ILE A 145 -1.48 7.76 -10.06
C ILE A 145 -2.76 7.54 -10.87
N LYS A 146 -3.21 8.53 -11.62
CA LYS A 146 -4.38 8.40 -12.50
C LYS A 146 -4.17 7.37 -13.61
N GLU A 147 -2.93 7.11 -14.04
CA GLU A 147 -2.63 6.00 -14.97
C GLU A 147 -2.89 4.63 -14.33
N MET A 148 -2.87 4.50 -13.00
CA MET A 148 -3.13 3.23 -12.31
C MET A 148 -4.62 2.91 -12.18
N PHE A 149 -5.50 3.89 -12.40
CA PHE A 149 -6.95 3.71 -12.27
C PHE A 149 -7.48 2.77 -13.36
N GLY A 150 -8.45 1.93 -12.99
CA GLY A 150 -8.99 0.87 -13.85
C GLY A 150 -8.07 -0.33 -14.08
N HIS A 151 -6.88 -0.39 -13.47
CA HIS A 151 -5.95 -1.51 -13.57
C HIS A 151 -5.93 -2.35 -12.29
N GLU A 152 -5.62 -3.64 -12.43
CA GLU A 152 -5.57 -4.57 -11.30
C GLU A 152 -4.13 -4.90 -10.88
N ARG A 153 -3.20 -4.94 -11.83
CA ARG A 153 -1.81 -5.35 -11.59
C ARG A 153 -0.81 -4.33 -12.06
N MET A 154 0.22 -4.12 -11.24
CA MET A 154 1.37 -3.30 -11.61
C MET A 154 2.67 -4.09 -11.41
N ILE A 155 3.54 -4.05 -12.40
CA ILE A 155 4.92 -4.54 -12.27
C ILE A 155 5.84 -3.34 -12.34
N VAL A 156 6.75 -3.22 -11.38
CA VAL A 156 7.72 -2.13 -11.30
C VAL A 156 9.12 -2.70 -11.27
N ARG A 157 9.99 -2.19 -12.15
CA ARG A 157 11.40 -2.54 -12.21
C ARG A 157 12.28 -1.31 -12.11
N ALA A 158 13.28 -1.37 -11.24
CA ALA A 158 14.27 -0.33 -11.04
C ALA A 158 15.68 -0.92 -10.87
N GLN A 159 16.70 -0.07 -10.98
CA GLN A 159 18.10 -0.45 -10.87
C GLN A 159 18.71 0.24 -9.64
N PRO A 160 18.97 -0.48 -8.53
CA PRO A 160 19.70 0.05 -7.39
C PRO A 160 21.12 0.47 -7.77
N PHE A 161 21.77 1.29 -6.93
CA PHE A 161 23.03 1.91 -7.26
C PHE A 161 24.17 0.91 -7.55
N SER A 162 24.32 -0.13 -6.73
CA SER A 162 25.43 -1.10 -6.85
C SER A 162 24.98 -2.54 -7.08
N GLU A 163 23.71 -2.79 -7.37
CA GLU A 163 23.14 -4.14 -7.44
C GLU A 163 22.64 -4.49 -8.85
N SER A 164 21.95 -5.61 -9.00
CA SER A 164 21.17 -5.92 -10.21
C SER A 164 19.79 -5.27 -10.16
N GLN A 165 19.09 -5.25 -11.30
CA GLN A 165 17.70 -4.77 -11.34
C GLN A 165 16.82 -5.55 -10.38
N VAL A 166 15.96 -4.81 -9.69
CA VAL A 166 14.95 -5.36 -8.78
C VAL A 166 13.57 -5.12 -9.37
N THR A 167 12.69 -6.09 -9.19
CA THR A 167 11.31 -6.08 -9.66
C THR A 167 10.37 -6.29 -8.47
N GLY A 168 9.26 -5.56 -8.44
CA GLY A 168 8.11 -5.80 -7.55
C GLY A 168 6.84 -5.96 -8.38
N HIS A 169 5.98 -6.86 -7.95
CA HIS A 169 4.65 -7.11 -8.47
C HIS A 169 3.64 -6.66 -7.42
N TYR A 170 2.58 -5.99 -7.85
CA TYR A 170 1.61 -5.37 -6.95
C TYR A 170 0.20 -5.64 -7.46
N ASP A 171 -0.69 -5.97 -6.54
CA ASP A 171 -2.13 -5.96 -6.76
C ASP A 171 -2.66 -4.55 -6.44
N ILE A 172 -2.86 -3.75 -7.47
CA ILE A 172 -3.27 -2.35 -7.35
C ILE A 172 -4.79 -2.18 -7.43
N ALA A 173 -5.55 -3.28 -7.47
CA ALA A 173 -7.01 -3.23 -7.42
C ALA A 173 -7.48 -2.43 -6.19
N GLY A 174 -8.65 -1.78 -6.32
CA GLY A 174 -9.21 -0.95 -5.24
C GLY A 174 -8.57 0.43 -5.06
N ILE A 175 -7.51 0.79 -5.81
CA ILE A 175 -6.83 2.10 -5.66
C ILE A 175 -7.77 3.29 -5.80
N GLU A 176 -8.76 3.23 -6.70
CA GLU A 176 -9.74 4.32 -6.90
C GLU A 176 -10.60 4.58 -5.66
N THR A 177 -10.90 3.52 -4.92
CA THR A 177 -11.61 3.61 -3.64
C THR A 177 -10.65 4.07 -2.54
N ALA A 178 -9.48 3.44 -2.46
CA ALA A 178 -8.50 3.69 -1.40
C ALA A 178 -8.01 5.14 -1.38
N ILE A 179 -7.86 5.78 -2.55
CA ILE A 179 -7.25 7.11 -2.65
C ILE A 179 -8.21 8.27 -2.37
N LYS A 180 -9.52 8.01 -2.22
CA LYS A 180 -10.53 9.05 -1.94
C LYS A 180 -10.14 10.03 -0.82
N PRO A 181 -9.77 9.60 0.41
CA PRO A 181 -9.37 10.53 1.47
C PRO A 181 -8.15 11.38 1.11
N LEU A 182 -7.19 10.81 0.36
CA LEU A 182 -6.01 11.55 -0.10
C LEU A 182 -6.40 12.66 -1.08
N ARG A 183 -7.29 12.34 -2.03
CA ARG A 183 -7.81 13.28 -3.03
C ARG A 183 -8.60 14.42 -2.40
N GLU A 184 -9.38 14.14 -1.35
CA GLU A 184 -10.08 15.15 -0.57
C GLU A 184 -9.08 16.07 0.15
N ALA A 185 -8.07 15.51 0.82
CA ALA A 185 -7.06 16.29 1.55
C ALA A 185 -6.21 17.18 0.64
N CYS A 186 -5.86 16.71 -0.56
CA CYS A 186 -5.02 17.43 -1.53
C CYS A 186 -5.78 18.08 -2.69
N ASN A 187 -7.12 18.06 -2.65
CA ASN A 187 -8.00 18.79 -3.57
C ASN A 187 -7.85 18.44 -5.08
N TRP A 188 -7.84 17.15 -5.47
CA TRP A 188 -7.72 16.75 -6.90
C TRP A 188 -8.49 15.48 -7.33
#